data_AF-A0A5E4ZG43-F1
#
_entry.id   AF-A0A5E4ZG43-F1
#
_cell.length_a   1.000
_cell.length_b   1.000
_cell.length_c   1.000
_cell.angle_alpha   90.00
_cell.angle_beta   90.00
_cell.angle_gamma   90.00
#
_symmetry.space_group_name_H-M   'P 1'
#
loop_
_entity.id
_entity.type
_entity.pdbx_description
1 polymer ?
#
loop_
_entity_poly.entity_id
_entity_poly.type
_entity_poly.pdbx_seq_one_letter_code
_entity_poly.pdbx_strand_id
1 'polypeptide(L)'
;MVADREYVERVKDYGWEEVGELWRDVQQCSTPGWDPGKALEYLVIKGFELSGAKVRWPYRVVHQDKNVIEQVDGMIYSGGVAAIVECKDYSKQASRAKRPVCKGPIATLLAHLMRRPSPLIGCLFASGSYTDTAQALVNSIKPATILCWTGDDIEYCISQRDFAQGFKRKYRACMEEGAHCVSCAD
;
A
#
# COMPACT_ATOMS: atom_id res chain seq x y z
N MET A 1 -6.31 -18.22 9.63
CA MET A 1 -6.00 -17.77 8.26
C MET A 1 -7.26 -17.83 7.46
N VAL A 2 -7.84 -16.66 7.27
CA VAL A 2 -8.99 -16.45 6.39
C VAL A 2 -8.47 -16.41 4.95
N ALA A 3 -9.17 -17.04 4.01
CA ALA A 3 -8.78 -17.00 2.60
C ALA A 3 -8.98 -15.58 2.05
N ASP A 4 -8.09 -15.11 1.14
CA ASP A 4 -8.20 -13.77 0.54
C ASP A 4 -9.60 -13.48 -0.04
N ARG A 5 -10.28 -14.51 -0.56
CA ARG A 5 -11.66 -14.42 -1.06
C ARG A 5 -12.64 -13.91 0.00
N GLU A 6 -12.53 -14.36 1.24
CA GLU A 6 -13.44 -13.94 2.31
C GLU A 6 -13.24 -12.47 2.70
N TYR A 7 -11.99 -11.98 2.67
CA TYR A 7 -11.72 -10.56 2.88
C TYR A 7 -12.21 -9.70 1.71
N VAL A 8 -12.06 -10.16 0.45
CA VAL A 8 -12.64 -9.46 -0.71
C VAL A 8 -14.16 -9.38 -0.56
N GLU A 9 -14.82 -10.48 -0.22
CA GLU A 9 -16.27 -10.51 -0.01
C GLU A 9 -16.70 -9.60 1.15
N ARG A 10 -15.89 -9.49 2.21
CA ARG A 10 -16.15 -8.60 3.34
C ARG A 10 -16.13 -7.13 2.92
N VAL A 11 -15.15 -6.71 2.11
CA VAL A 11 -14.98 -5.29 1.75
C VAL A 11 -15.70 -4.89 0.47
N LYS A 12 -16.35 -5.82 -0.24
CA LYS A 12 -17.00 -5.53 -1.53
C LYS A 12 -18.03 -4.41 -1.41
N ASP A 13 -18.78 -4.39 -0.30
CA ASP A 13 -19.88 -3.44 -0.07
C ASP A 13 -19.44 -2.22 0.76
N TYR A 14 -18.15 -2.13 1.13
CA TYR A 14 -17.65 -0.97 1.88
C TYR A 14 -17.76 0.31 1.05
N GLY A 15 -18.27 1.37 1.64
CA GLY A 15 -18.12 2.74 1.19
C GLY A 15 -16.99 3.47 1.93
N TRP A 16 -16.93 4.79 1.78
CA TRP A 16 -15.92 5.61 2.42
C TRP A 16 -16.04 5.66 3.95
N GLU A 17 -17.24 5.49 4.48
CA GLU A 17 -17.48 5.48 5.93
C GLU A 17 -16.89 4.22 6.57
N GLU A 18 -17.14 3.04 6.00
CA GLU A 18 -16.58 1.76 6.44
C GLU A 18 -15.06 1.72 6.26
N VAL A 19 -14.53 2.34 5.20
CA VAL A 19 -13.08 2.52 5.01
C VAL A 19 -12.49 3.40 6.12
N GLY A 20 -13.16 4.49 6.48
CA GLY A 20 -12.74 5.36 7.59
C GLY A 20 -12.82 4.67 8.95
N GLU A 21 -13.83 3.84 9.18
CA GLU A 21 -13.92 2.97 10.36
C GLU A 21 -12.76 1.98 10.44
N LEU A 22 -12.50 1.27 9.34
CA LEU A 22 -11.38 0.33 9.28
C LEU A 22 -10.03 1.04 9.47
N TRP A 23 -9.89 2.28 9.01
CA TRP A 23 -8.69 3.08 9.26
C TRP A 23 -8.51 3.38 10.75
N ARG A 24 -9.58 3.80 11.44
CA ARG A 24 -9.55 4.04 12.89
C ARG A 24 -9.11 2.80 13.64
N ASP A 25 -9.63 1.63 13.26
CA ASP A 25 -9.22 0.33 13.81
C ASP A 25 -7.73 0.06 13.59
N VAL A 26 -7.23 0.31 12.37
CA VAL A 26 -5.79 0.19 12.04
C VAL A 26 -4.96 1.16 12.87
N GLN A 27 -5.36 2.43 13.00
CA GLN A 27 -4.66 3.44 13.82
C GLN A 27 -4.57 2.99 15.29
N GLN A 28 -5.67 2.47 15.82
CA GLN A 28 -5.76 1.97 17.19
C GLN A 28 -5.06 0.61 17.41
N CYS A 29 -4.41 0.04 16.38
CA CYS A 29 -3.81 -1.30 16.43
C CYS A 29 -4.84 -2.37 16.85
N SER A 30 -6.11 -2.20 16.47
CA SER A 30 -7.27 -2.95 16.94
C SER A 30 -8.14 -3.40 15.77
N THR A 31 -7.72 -4.41 15.03
CA THR A 31 -8.42 -4.86 13.81
C THR A 31 -9.09 -6.22 14.04
N PRO A 32 -10.22 -6.29 14.77
CA PRO A 32 -10.87 -7.56 15.08
C PRO A 32 -11.34 -8.28 13.81
N GLY A 33 -11.09 -9.60 13.78
CA GLY A 33 -11.43 -10.45 12.65
C GLY A 33 -10.55 -10.23 11.41
N TRP A 34 -9.42 -9.56 11.54
CA TRP A 34 -8.40 -9.46 10.50
C TRP A 34 -7.13 -10.18 10.93
N ASP A 35 -6.58 -10.99 10.03
CA ASP A 35 -5.21 -11.50 10.18
C ASP A 35 -4.22 -10.31 10.17
N PRO A 36 -3.05 -10.41 10.84
CA PRO A 36 -2.09 -9.32 10.91
C PRO A 36 -1.73 -8.73 9.54
N GLY A 37 -1.82 -7.41 9.40
CA GLY A 37 -1.53 -6.68 8.16
C GLY A 37 -2.70 -6.59 7.16
N LYS A 38 -3.63 -7.56 7.15
CA LYS A 38 -4.70 -7.64 6.13
C LYS A 38 -5.65 -6.46 6.14
N ALA A 39 -5.97 -5.91 7.31
CA ALA A 39 -6.83 -4.72 7.40
C ALA A 39 -6.28 -3.55 6.56
N LEU A 40 -4.97 -3.29 6.63
CA LEU A 40 -4.33 -2.23 5.86
C LEU A 40 -4.34 -2.54 4.35
N GLU A 41 -3.99 -3.78 3.97
CA GLU A 41 -3.97 -4.21 2.56
C GLU A 41 -5.33 -3.94 1.88
N TYR A 42 -6.40 -4.45 2.48
CA TYR A 42 -7.72 -4.35 1.88
C TYR A 42 -8.29 -2.93 1.95
N LEU A 43 -7.98 -2.17 3.00
CA LEU A 43 -8.35 -0.76 3.11
C LEU A 43 -7.75 0.07 1.97
N VAL A 44 -6.45 -0.07 1.71
CA VAL A 44 -5.76 0.70 0.67
C VAL A 44 -6.35 0.36 -0.69
N ILE A 45 -6.47 -0.94 -1.02
CA ILE A 45 -7.02 -1.36 -2.31
C ILE A 45 -8.48 -0.89 -2.46
N LYS A 46 -9.29 -0.96 -1.40
CA LYS A 46 -10.66 -0.45 -1.43
C LYS A 46 -10.71 1.07 -1.63
N GLY A 47 -9.84 1.83 -0.97
CA GLY A 47 -9.73 3.27 -1.15
C GLY A 47 -9.46 3.65 -2.61
N PHE A 48 -8.55 2.94 -3.28
CA PHE A 48 -8.30 3.13 -4.71
C PHE A 48 -9.49 2.76 -5.59
N GLU A 49 -10.16 1.63 -5.31
CA GLU A 49 -11.36 1.21 -6.03
C GLU A 49 -12.47 2.27 -5.92
N LEU A 50 -12.75 2.76 -4.71
CA LEU A 50 -13.75 3.81 -4.46
C LEU A 50 -13.37 5.14 -5.11
N SER A 51 -12.08 5.38 -5.36
CA SER A 51 -11.57 6.55 -6.09
C SER A 51 -11.63 6.38 -7.62
N GLY A 52 -12.25 5.29 -8.11
CA GLY A 52 -12.41 5.01 -9.53
C GLY A 52 -11.19 4.37 -10.20
N ALA A 53 -10.17 3.92 -9.45
CA ALA A 53 -9.08 3.15 -10.01
C ALA A 53 -9.53 1.71 -10.30
N LYS A 54 -8.98 1.11 -11.36
CA LYS A 54 -9.09 -0.34 -11.55
C LYS A 54 -8.07 -1.01 -10.64
N VAL A 55 -8.51 -1.98 -9.85
CA VAL A 55 -7.63 -2.67 -8.90
C VAL A 55 -7.58 -4.17 -9.14
N ARG A 56 -6.53 -4.80 -8.63
CA ARG A 56 -6.48 -6.24 -8.38
C ARG A 56 -6.23 -6.43 -6.88
N TRP A 57 -7.16 -7.12 -6.22
CA TRP A 57 -7.04 -7.56 -4.83
C TRP A 57 -5.82 -8.47 -4.62
N PRO A 58 -5.39 -8.71 -3.35
CA PRO A 58 -4.24 -9.55 -3.05
C PRO A 58 -4.25 -10.87 -3.83
N TYR A 59 -3.09 -11.24 -4.38
CA TYR A 59 -2.96 -12.44 -5.21
C TYR A 59 -1.58 -13.07 -5.09
N ARG A 60 -1.52 -14.35 -5.48
CA ARG A 60 -0.29 -15.12 -5.50
C ARG A 60 0.19 -15.27 -6.94
N VAL A 61 1.49 -15.11 -7.14
CA VAL A 61 2.16 -15.48 -8.39
C VAL A 61 2.71 -16.89 -8.22
N VAL A 62 2.31 -17.76 -9.12
CA VAL A 62 2.67 -19.17 -9.10
C VAL A 62 3.61 -19.44 -10.27
N HIS A 63 4.73 -20.11 -9.99
CA HIS A 63 5.67 -20.53 -11.01
C HIS A 63 5.15 -21.78 -11.75
N GLN A 64 5.79 -22.16 -12.86
CA GLN A 64 5.34 -23.28 -13.70
C GLN A 64 5.27 -24.61 -12.94
N ASP A 65 6.09 -24.78 -11.91
CA ASP A 65 6.15 -25.93 -11.00
C ASP A 65 5.07 -25.90 -9.89
N LYS A 66 4.10 -24.98 -9.98
CA LYS A 66 3.01 -24.77 -9.01
C LYS A 66 3.45 -24.22 -7.65
N ASN A 67 4.72 -23.82 -7.49
CA ASN A 67 5.18 -23.16 -6.27
C ASN A 67 4.76 -21.69 -6.26
N VAL A 68 4.25 -21.22 -5.12
CA VAL A 68 4.02 -19.79 -4.90
C VAL A 68 5.38 -19.12 -4.74
N ILE A 69 5.72 -18.23 -5.67
CA ILE A 69 7.00 -17.51 -5.67
C ILE A 69 6.88 -16.08 -5.15
N GLU A 70 5.66 -15.55 -5.11
CA GLU A 70 5.39 -14.19 -4.67
C GLU A 70 3.94 -14.05 -4.20
N GLN A 71 3.76 -13.28 -3.14
CA GLN A 71 2.46 -12.81 -2.66
C GLN A 71 2.45 -11.30 -2.85
N VAL A 72 1.42 -10.78 -3.49
CA VAL A 72 1.28 -9.37 -3.81
C VAL A 72 0.05 -8.84 -3.10
N ASP A 73 0.22 -7.75 -2.35
CA ASP A 73 -0.86 -7.13 -1.56
C ASP A 73 -1.89 -6.43 -2.46
N GLY A 74 -1.52 -6.07 -3.68
CA GLY A 74 -2.48 -5.72 -4.72
C GLY A 74 -1.85 -5.03 -5.94
N MET A 75 -2.70 -4.64 -6.89
CA MET A 75 -2.32 -3.80 -8.02
C MET A 75 -3.31 -2.65 -8.18
N ILE A 76 -2.79 -1.50 -8.59
CA ILE A 76 -3.56 -0.29 -8.91
C ILE A 76 -3.29 0.06 -10.37
N TYR A 77 -4.35 0.42 -11.09
CA TYR A 77 -4.29 1.01 -12.42
C TYR A 77 -5.11 2.30 -12.39
N SER A 78 -4.43 3.45 -12.45
CA SER A 78 -5.06 4.77 -12.38
C SER A 78 -4.32 5.78 -13.24
N GLY A 79 -5.06 6.53 -14.05
CA GLY A 79 -4.49 7.62 -14.88
C GLY A 79 -3.39 7.17 -15.84
N GLY A 80 -3.45 5.93 -16.35
CA GLY A 80 -2.41 5.37 -17.23
C GLY A 80 -1.16 4.83 -16.52
N VAL A 81 -1.12 4.90 -15.19
CA VAL A 81 -0.01 4.38 -14.37
C VAL A 81 -0.45 3.06 -13.72
N ALA A 82 0.40 2.05 -13.79
CA ALA A 82 0.25 0.81 -13.06
C ALA A 82 1.19 0.81 -11.85
N ALA A 83 0.68 0.41 -10.69
CA ALA A 83 1.48 0.26 -9.48
C ALA A 83 1.22 -1.10 -8.81
N ILE A 84 2.29 -1.76 -8.38
CA ILE A 84 2.23 -2.92 -7.48
C ILE A 84 2.27 -2.43 -6.03
N VAL A 85 1.41 -2.99 -5.19
CA VAL A 85 1.21 -2.57 -3.80
C VAL A 85 1.92 -3.52 -2.84
N GLU A 86 2.58 -2.95 -1.86
CA GLU A 86 3.09 -3.60 -0.66
C GLU A 86 2.60 -2.80 0.56
N CYS A 87 1.99 -3.46 1.53
CA CYS A 87 1.47 -2.85 2.75
C CYS A 87 2.22 -3.36 3.98
N LYS A 88 2.48 -2.47 4.93
CA LYS A 88 3.17 -2.80 6.18
C LYS A 88 2.49 -2.15 7.36
N ASP A 89 1.92 -3.00 8.20
CA ASP A 89 1.40 -2.63 9.49
C ASP A 89 2.25 -3.27 10.60
N TYR A 90 3.20 -2.50 11.15
CA TYR A 90 4.04 -2.93 12.28
C TYR A 90 3.47 -2.50 13.63
N SER A 91 2.15 -2.58 13.74
CA SER A 91 1.42 -2.39 14.99
C SER A 91 1.78 -3.48 16.01
N LYS A 92 1.99 -3.06 17.25
CA LYS A 92 2.08 -3.95 18.42
C LYS A 92 0.82 -3.78 19.24
N GLN A 93 -0.09 -4.75 19.15
CA GLN A 93 -1.40 -4.69 19.82
C GLN A 93 -1.28 -4.47 21.34
N ALA A 94 -0.33 -5.16 22.00
CA ALA A 94 -0.12 -5.04 23.44
C ALA A 94 0.27 -3.63 23.91
N SER A 95 1.06 -2.90 23.12
CA SER A 95 1.53 -1.56 23.47
C SER A 95 0.79 -0.45 22.73
N ARG A 96 -0.19 -0.79 21.88
CA ARG A 96 -0.91 0.15 21.00
C ARG A 96 0.03 1.11 20.25
N ALA A 97 1.18 0.61 19.82
CA ALA A 97 2.24 1.41 19.22
C ALA A 97 2.60 0.88 17.83
N LYS A 98 2.88 1.78 16.90
CA LYS A 98 3.37 1.48 15.56
C LYS A 98 4.88 1.68 15.51
N ARG A 99 5.59 0.73 14.90
CA ARG A 99 7.03 0.89 14.62
C ARG A 99 7.23 1.42 13.20
N PRO A 100 8.21 2.32 12.99
CA PRO A 100 8.55 2.75 11.64
C PRO A 100 8.98 1.57 10.76
N VAL A 101 8.57 1.61 9.50
CA VAL A 101 8.95 0.62 8.48
C VAL A 101 10.40 0.84 8.09
N CYS A 102 11.21 -0.23 8.15
CA CYS A 102 12.62 -0.22 7.78
C CYS A 102 12.83 -0.63 6.31
N LYS A 103 14.09 -0.83 5.90
CA LYS A 103 14.46 -1.15 4.51
C LYS A 103 13.96 -2.48 3.95
N GLY A 104 13.56 -3.44 4.77
CA GLY A 104 13.22 -4.82 4.34
C GLY A 104 12.13 -4.86 3.26
N PRO A 105 10.97 -4.23 3.49
CA PRO A 105 9.87 -4.17 2.50
C PRO A 105 10.26 -3.50 1.17
N ILE A 106 11.20 -2.56 1.16
CA ILE A 106 11.71 -1.95 -0.07
C ILE A 106 12.41 -3.02 -0.93
N ALA A 107 13.22 -3.89 -0.32
CA ALA A 107 13.89 -4.97 -1.03
C ALA A 107 12.90 -5.99 -1.61
N THR A 108 11.84 -6.34 -0.87
CA THR A 108 10.76 -7.18 -1.37
C THR A 108 10.10 -6.57 -2.61
N LEU A 109 9.72 -5.30 -2.53
CA LEU A 109 9.06 -4.60 -3.63
C LEU A 109 9.98 -4.48 -4.85
N LEU A 110 11.29 -4.26 -4.65
CA LEU A 110 12.27 -4.27 -5.74
C LEU A 110 12.34 -5.62 -6.45
N ALA A 111 12.36 -6.73 -5.69
CA ALA A 111 12.36 -8.06 -6.28
C ALA A 111 11.11 -8.29 -7.15
N HIS A 112 9.96 -7.75 -6.75
CA HIS A 112 8.74 -7.80 -7.56
C HIS A 112 8.82 -6.97 -8.84
N LEU A 113 9.37 -5.76 -8.74
CA LEU A 113 9.55 -4.86 -9.90
C LEU A 113 10.54 -5.42 -10.92
N MET A 114 11.65 -6.03 -10.48
CA MET A 114 12.67 -6.61 -11.37
C MET A 114 12.16 -7.73 -12.27
N ARG A 115 11.02 -8.36 -11.93
CA ARG A 115 10.41 -9.46 -12.69
C ARG A 115 9.35 -8.99 -13.68
N ARG A 116 9.14 -7.67 -13.79
CA ARG A 116 8.01 -7.06 -14.52
C ARG A 116 8.50 -5.96 -15.47
N PRO A 117 7.68 -5.56 -16.46
CA PRO A 117 8.03 -4.48 -17.37
C PRO A 117 8.36 -3.17 -16.66
N SER A 118 9.32 -2.41 -17.21
CA SER A 118 9.84 -1.18 -16.62
C SER A 118 8.83 -0.06 -16.32
N PRO A 119 7.66 0.07 -17.00
CA PRO A 119 6.68 1.10 -16.63
C PRO A 119 5.96 0.86 -15.30
N LEU A 120 6.04 -0.35 -14.74
CA LEU A 120 5.43 -0.65 -13.45
C LEU A 120 6.21 0.02 -12.33
N ILE A 121 5.50 0.75 -11.46
CA ILE A 121 6.08 1.33 -10.25
C ILE A 121 5.62 0.58 -9.00
N GLY A 122 6.32 0.76 -7.89
CA GLY A 122 5.91 0.27 -6.58
C GLY A 122 5.17 1.34 -5.79
N CYS A 123 4.21 0.92 -4.97
CA CYS A 123 3.68 1.72 -3.86
C CYS A 123 3.84 0.93 -2.57
N LEU A 124 4.62 1.47 -1.65
CA LEU A 124 4.79 0.92 -0.32
C LEU A 124 3.91 1.74 0.62
N PHE A 125 2.96 1.11 1.29
CA PHE A 125 2.08 1.74 2.29
C PHE A 125 2.49 1.30 3.68
N ALA A 126 2.58 2.25 4.60
CA ALA A 126 2.80 2.02 6.02
C ALA A 126 1.60 2.55 6.80
N SER A 127 1.09 1.78 7.77
CA SER A 127 0.08 2.31 8.70
C SER A 127 0.62 3.39 9.66
N GLY A 128 1.93 3.61 9.66
CA GLY A 128 2.65 4.61 10.44
C GLY A 128 3.69 5.33 9.57
N SER A 129 4.94 5.39 10.00
CA SER A 129 6.02 6.10 9.30
C SER A 129 7.13 5.18 8.79
N TYR A 130 8.14 5.76 8.14
CA TYR A 130 9.36 5.09 7.69
C TYR A 130 10.57 5.56 8.49
N THR A 131 11.56 4.69 8.68
CA THR A 131 12.86 5.11 9.22
C THR A 131 13.58 6.02 8.22
N ASP A 132 14.41 6.95 8.70
CA ASP A 132 15.23 7.83 7.85
C ASP A 132 16.08 7.04 6.86
N THR A 133 16.60 5.89 7.30
CA THR A 133 17.37 4.96 6.45
C THR A 133 16.54 4.34 5.34
N ALA A 134 15.25 4.07 5.56
CA ALA A 134 14.35 3.58 4.52
C ALA A 134 14.01 4.70 3.52
N GLN A 135 13.79 5.93 4.01
CA GLN A 135 13.55 7.10 3.17
C GLN A 135 14.77 7.44 2.30
N ALA A 136 15.98 7.44 2.88
CA ALA A 136 17.22 7.66 2.15
C ALA A 136 17.44 6.59 1.07
N LEU A 137 17.16 5.32 1.40
CA LEU A 137 17.30 4.21 0.47
C LEU A 137 16.32 4.35 -0.71
N VAL A 138 15.03 4.60 -0.47
CA VAL A 138 14.05 4.69 -1.56
C VAL A 138 14.38 5.81 -2.56
N ASN A 139 14.90 6.94 -2.07
CA ASN A 139 15.32 8.06 -2.91
C ASN A 139 16.58 7.74 -3.74
N SER A 140 17.38 6.75 -3.30
CA SER A 140 18.64 6.36 -3.96
C SER A 140 18.48 5.18 -4.91
N ILE A 141 17.35 4.47 -4.86
CA ILE A 141 17.11 3.31 -5.72
C ILE A 141 16.69 3.79 -7.10
N LYS A 142 17.50 3.46 -8.11
CA LYS A 142 17.23 3.67 -9.53
C LYS A 142 17.61 2.39 -10.29
N PRO A 143 16.94 2.06 -11.42
CA PRO A 143 15.89 2.82 -12.09
C PRO A 143 14.46 2.59 -11.55
N ALA A 144 14.29 1.70 -10.56
CA ALA A 144 12.97 1.40 -10.01
C ALA A 144 12.37 2.60 -9.27
N THR A 145 11.07 2.83 -9.47
CA THR A 145 10.31 3.87 -8.75
C THR A 145 9.44 3.21 -7.70
N ILE A 146 9.58 3.64 -6.44
CA ILE A 146 8.70 3.24 -5.34
C ILE A 146 8.17 4.51 -4.69
N LEU A 147 6.85 4.66 -4.62
CA LEU A 147 6.20 5.75 -3.87
C LEU A 147 5.92 5.26 -2.45
N CYS A 148 6.38 6.00 -1.45
CA CYS A 148 6.18 5.68 -0.03
C CYS A 148 4.98 6.45 0.53
N TRP A 149 4.08 5.74 1.21
CA TRP A 149 2.84 6.27 1.75
C TRP A 149 2.77 6.05 3.26
N THR A 150 2.71 7.13 4.03
CA THR A 150 2.60 7.07 5.49
C THR A 150 1.15 6.91 5.95
N GLY A 151 0.95 6.70 7.25
CA GLY A 151 -0.38 6.75 7.86
C GLY A 151 -1.06 8.10 7.64
N ASP A 152 -0.32 9.20 7.67
CA ASP A 152 -0.86 10.55 7.44
C ASP A 152 -1.34 10.71 5.99
N ASP A 153 -0.62 10.13 5.02
CA ASP A 153 -1.07 10.10 3.62
C ASP A 153 -2.39 9.35 3.45
N ILE A 154 -2.51 8.20 4.11
CA ILE A 154 -3.71 7.35 4.09
C ILE A 154 -4.89 8.11 4.72
N GLU A 155 -4.67 8.71 5.89
CA GLU A 155 -5.67 9.50 6.60
C GLU A 155 -6.14 10.69 5.75
N TYR A 156 -5.20 11.40 5.12
CA TYR A 156 -5.51 12.47 4.18
C TYR A 156 -6.40 11.97 3.03
N CYS A 157 -6.01 10.88 2.35
CA CYS A 157 -6.77 10.36 1.22
C CYS A 157 -8.18 9.88 1.61
N ILE A 158 -8.36 9.31 2.81
CA ILE A 158 -9.68 8.96 3.34
C ILE A 158 -10.51 10.21 3.60
N SER A 159 -9.91 11.25 4.20
CA SER A 159 -10.61 12.52 4.46
C SER A 159 -11.09 13.19 3.17
N GLN A 160 -10.28 13.11 2.11
CA GLN A 160 -10.62 13.65 0.79
C GLN A 160 -11.51 12.71 -0.03
N ARG A 161 -11.69 11.46 0.43
CA ARG A 161 -12.38 10.39 -0.30
C ARG A 161 -11.78 10.18 -1.70
N ASP A 162 -10.45 10.28 -1.82
CA ASP A 162 -9.76 10.14 -3.11
C ASP A 162 -8.27 9.75 -2.96
N PHE A 163 -7.99 8.44 -3.05
CA PHE A 163 -6.64 7.89 -3.16
C PHE A 163 -6.04 8.08 -4.56
N ALA A 164 -6.87 8.13 -5.61
CA ALA A 164 -6.39 8.28 -6.98
C ALA A 164 -5.77 9.66 -7.21
N GLN A 165 -6.32 10.72 -6.60
CA GLN A 165 -5.74 12.05 -6.62
C GLN A 165 -4.41 12.09 -5.86
N GLY A 166 -4.33 11.53 -4.65
CA GLY A 166 -3.07 11.42 -3.90
C GLY A 166 -1.98 10.70 -4.71
N PHE A 167 -2.36 9.64 -5.42
CA PHE A 167 -1.42 8.87 -6.24
C PHE A 167 -0.90 9.67 -7.42
N LYS A 168 -1.75 10.43 -8.10
CA LYS A 168 -1.34 11.36 -9.16
C LYS A 168 -0.40 12.43 -8.65
N ARG A 169 -0.65 12.99 -7.46
CA ARG A 169 0.21 14.02 -6.83
C ARG A 169 1.60 13.46 -6.51
N LYS A 170 1.66 12.36 -5.76
CA LYS A 170 2.94 11.71 -5.41
C LYS A 170 3.71 11.27 -6.65
N TYR A 171 3.02 10.71 -7.65
CA TYR A 171 3.68 10.31 -8.90
C TYR A 171 4.24 11.52 -9.66
N ARG A 172 3.49 12.63 -9.75
CA ARG A 172 3.97 13.87 -10.36
C ARG A 172 5.22 14.39 -9.66
N ALA A 173 5.19 14.54 -8.35
CA ALA A 173 6.34 15.02 -7.58
C ALA A 173 7.56 14.08 -7.72
N CYS A 174 7.33 12.76 -7.76
CA CYS A 174 8.40 11.81 -8.06
C CYS A 174 8.99 12.00 -9.47
N MET A 175 8.17 12.30 -10.47
CA MET A 175 8.61 12.52 -11.84
C MET A 175 9.32 13.87 -12.04
N GLU A 176 8.82 14.93 -11.41
CA GLU A 176 9.31 16.30 -11.57
C GLU A 176 10.52 16.59 -10.67
N GLU A 177 10.54 16.05 -9.44
CA GLU A 177 11.51 16.39 -8.40
C GLU A 177 12.32 15.19 -7.90
N GLY A 178 11.97 13.97 -8.31
CA GLY A 178 12.58 12.76 -7.74
C GLY A 178 12.13 12.47 -6.30
N ALA A 179 11.05 13.09 -5.82
CA ALA A 179 10.57 12.95 -4.44
C ALA A 179 9.70 11.70 -4.28
N HIS A 180 10.23 10.65 -3.65
CA HIS A 180 9.51 9.38 -3.45
C HIS A 180 8.62 9.35 -2.18
N CYS A 181 8.84 10.28 -1.25
CA CYS A 181 8.21 10.31 0.08
C CYS A 181 7.39 11.58 0.35
N VAL A 182 7.08 12.40 -0.67
CA VAL A 182 6.31 13.64 -0.53
C VAL A 182 4.92 13.38 0.07
N SER A 183 4.45 14.21 0.99
CA SER A 183 3.11 14.06 1.59
C SER A 183 2.01 14.27 0.54
N CYS A 184 0.86 13.63 0.72
CA CYS A 184 -0.34 13.93 -0.08
C CYS A 184 -0.98 15.28 0.27
N ALA A 185 -0.69 15.78 1.47
CA ALA A 185 -1.25 17.02 2.02
C ALA A 185 -0.46 18.27 1.61
N ASP A 186 0.77 18.10 1.09
CA ASP A 186 1.62 19.17 0.56
C ASP A 186 1.27 19.46 -0.92
#